data_AF-A0A2N6FIN8-F1
#
_entry.id   AF-A0A2N6FIN8-F1
#
_cell.length_a   1.000
_cell.length_b   1.000
_cell.length_c   1.000
_cell.angle_alpha   90.00
_cell.angle_beta   90.00
_cell.angle_gamma   90.00
#
_symmetry.space_group_name_H-M   'P 1'
#
loop_
_entity.id
_entity.type
_entity.pdbx_description
1 polymer ?
#
loop_
_entity_poly.entity_id
_entity_poly.type
_entity_poly.pdbx_seq_one_letter_code
_entity_poly.pdbx_strand_id
1 'polypeptide(L)'
;MLKSFIDTTIRKEALREKYSNPENPYHLALGFGLERIYYYLRDIGAKTHIVVEKRGKQEDSELELEFRRVCDGSNYLREVLPFEVVFADKQSNSAGLQMADLIARPVGLKTLRPDQPNQAYDVIEDKFYRNSKGQVDGWGLKSFP
;
A
#
# COMPACT_ATOMS: atom_id res chain seq x y z
N MET A 1 0.11 14.84 15.98
CA MET A 1 -0.32 13.44 15.79
C MET A 1 0.56 12.84 14.69
N LEU A 2 1.17 11.67 14.90
CA LEU A 2 1.90 11.01 13.81
C LEU A 2 0.91 10.69 12.68
N LYS A 3 1.24 11.11 11.46
CA LYS A 3 0.50 10.77 10.25
C LYS A 3 1.06 9.46 9.74
N SER A 4 0.26 8.40 9.79
CA SER A 4 0.76 7.03 9.70
C SER A 4 0.12 6.20 8.58
N PHE A 5 -0.91 6.72 7.89
CA PHE A 5 -1.59 5.94 6.85
C PHE A 5 -0.96 6.15 5.48
N ILE A 6 -0.80 5.02 4.80
CA ILE A 6 -0.36 4.90 3.42
C ILE A 6 -1.33 3.92 2.76
N ASP A 7 -1.94 4.32 1.65
CA ASP A 7 -2.84 3.46 0.88
C ASP A 7 -2.48 3.51 -0.61
N THR A 8 -2.57 2.36 -1.27
CA THR A 8 -2.52 2.25 -2.72
C THR A 8 -3.81 1.64 -3.26
N THR A 9 -4.45 2.36 -4.16
CA THR A 9 -5.62 1.90 -4.91
C THR A 9 -5.26 1.67 -6.38
N ILE A 10 -5.62 0.48 -6.89
CA ILE A 10 -5.50 0.14 -8.32
C ILE A 10 -6.90 0.05 -8.96
N ARG A 11 -7.20 0.96 -9.88
CA ARG A 11 -8.42 1.00 -10.71
C ARG A 11 -8.32 -0.04 -11.82
N LYS A 12 -8.69 -1.28 -11.50
CA LYS A 12 -8.50 -2.46 -12.38
C LYS A 12 -9.12 -2.33 -13.77
N GLU A 13 -10.28 -1.70 -13.90
CA GLU A 13 -10.95 -1.49 -15.20
C GLU A 13 -10.15 -0.53 -16.08
N ALA A 14 -9.86 0.67 -15.54
CA ALA A 14 -9.01 1.64 -16.22
C ALA A 14 -7.61 1.10 -16.57
N LEU A 15 -7.05 0.20 -15.74
CA LEU A 15 -5.77 -0.46 -16.01
C LEU A 15 -5.82 -1.32 -17.27
N ARG A 16 -6.89 -2.11 -17.42
CA ARG A 16 -7.09 -2.98 -18.59
C ARG A 16 -7.37 -2.19 -19.86
N GLU A 17 -8.10 -1.08 -19.74
CA GLU A 17 -8.40 -0.22 -20.89
C GLU A 17 -7.16 0.54 -21.39
N LYS A 18 -6.30 0.97 -20.46
CA LYS A 18 -5.14 1.81 -20.78
C LYS A 18 -3.94 1.03 -21.34
N TYR A 19 -3.75 -0.22 -20.94
CA TYR A 19 -2.55 -1.01 -21.29
C TYR A 19 -2.93 -2.27 -22.06
N SER A 20 -2.25 -2.51 -23.18
CA SER A 20 -2.45 -3.72 -24.02
C SER A 20 -2.01 -5.01 -23.32
N ASN A 21 -0.99 -4.93 -22.47
CA ASN A 21 -0.55 -6.01 -21.59
C ASN A 21 -0.42 -5.47 -20.16
N PRO A 22 -1.54 -5.36 -19.42
CA PRO A 22 -1.53 -4.75 -18.09
C PRO A 22 -0.79 -5.63 -17.09
N GLU A 23 0.08 -5.01 -16.28
CA GLU A 23 0.72 -5.67 -15.14
C GLU A 23 -0.31 -6.15 -14.11
N ASN A 24 0.07 -7.15 -13.31
CA ASN A 24 -0.80 -7.68 -12.26
C ASN A 24 -1.13 -6.56 -11.24
N PRO A 25 -2.42 -6.22 -11.02
CA PRO A 25 -2.79 -5.12 -10.13
C PRO A 25 -2.36 -5.33 -8.68
N TYR A 26 -2.22 -6.59 -8.22
CA TYR A 26 -1.75 -6.87 -6.88
C TYR A 26 -0.24 -6.60 -6.75
N HIS A 27 0.54 -6.91 -7.77
CA HIS A 27 1.98 -6.63 -7.80
C HIS A 27 2.23 -5.11 -7.83
N LEU A 28 1.46 -4.39 -8.66
CA LEU A 28 1.49 -2.93 -8.69
C LEU A 28 1.13 -2.31 -7.34
N ALA A 29 0.07 -2.81 -6.70
CA ALA A 29 -0.34 -2.32 -5.38
C ALA A 29 0.74 -2.54 -4.33
N LEU A 30 1.35 -3.72 -4.31
CA LEU A 30 2.44 -4.06 -3.40
C LEU A 30 3.66 -3.16 -3.63
N GLY A 31 4.13 -3.06 -4.88
CA GLY A 31 5.29 -2.24 -5.23
C GLY A 31 5.11 -0.77 -4.85
N PHE A 32 3.97 -0.18 -5.24
CA PHE A 32 3.66 1.19 -4.87
C PHE A 32 3.52 1.38 -3.35
N GLY A 33 2.92 0.44 -2.63
CA GLY A 33 2.83 0.49 -1.18
C GLY A 33 4.21 0.50 -0.52
N LEU A 34 5.07 -0.45 -0.89
CA LEU A 34 6.42 -0.57 -0.34
C LEU A 34 7.28 0.67 -0.61
N GLU A 35 7.23 1.22 -1.82
CA GLU A 35 7.93 2.46 -2.16
C GLU A 35 7.52 3.63 -1.25
N ARG A 36 6.23 3.74 -0.91
CA ARG A 36 5.70 4.84 -0.09
C ARG A 36 6.08 4.65 1.37
N ILE A 37 6.01 3.42 1.87
CA ILE A 37 6.50 3.05 3.20
C ILE A 37 7.99 3.37 3.30
N TYR A 38 8.78 3.10 2.25
CA TYR A 38 10.20 3.45 2.22
C TYR A 38 10.41 4.94 2.29
N TYR A 39 9.71 5.74 1.49
CA TYR A 39 9.81 7.21 1.59
C TYR A 39 9.46 7.75 2.97
N TYR A 40 8.53 7.11 3.69
CA TYR A 40 8.17 7.49 5.04
C TYR A 40 9.23 7.12 6.09
N LEU A 41 9.91 5.99 5.91
CA LEU A 41 10.84 5.44 6.91
C LEU A 41 12.32 5.65 6.59
N ARG A 42 12.68 6.08 5.37
CA ARG A 42 14.08 6.14 4.92
C ARG A 42 14.99 6.99 5.79
N ASP A 43 14.45 8.07 6.38
CA ASP A 43 15.22 8.96 7.26
C ASP A 43 15.49 8.32 8.64
N ILE A 44 14.78 7.25 8.99
CA ILE A 44 15.00 6.45 10.21
C ILE A 44 16.10 5.41 9.97
N GLY A 45 16.23 4.89 8.74
CA GLY A 45 17.30 3.96 8.34
C GLY A 45 17.25 2.58 9.01
N ALA A 46 16.09 2.17 9.54
CA ALA A 46 15.94 0.92 10.26
C ALA A 46 15.36 -0.21 9.39
N LYS A 47 15.85 -1.43 9.64
CA LYS A 47 15.25 -2.65 9.11
C LYS A 47 13.79 -2.75 9.60
N THR A 48 12.85 -2.86 8.67
CA THR A 48 11.41 -2.80 8.98
C THR A 48 10.71 -4.10 8.62
N HIS A 49 9.96 -4.67 9.57
CA HIS A 49 9.13 -5.84 9.30
C HIS A 49 7.77 -5.38 8.75
N ILE A 50 7.39 -5.90 7.59
CA ILE A 50 6.09 -5.69 6.95
C ILE A 50 5.23 -6.92 7.25
N VAL A 51 4.26 -6.75 8.14
CA VAL A 51 3.35 -7.82 8.54
C VAL A 51 2.20 -7.90 7.54
N VAL A 52 1.97 -9.09 6.99
CA VAL A 52 0.89 -9.38 6.04
C VAL A 52 0.03 -10.54 6.56
N GLU A 53 -1.27 -10.49 6.32
CA GLU A 53 -2.16 -11.61 6.66
C GLU A 53 -2.03 -12.74 5.62
N LYS A 54 -1.92 -13.99 6.11
CA LYS A 54 -1.92 -15.18 5.25
C LYS A 54 -3.24 -15.38 4.51
N ARG A 55 -3.15 -15.76 3.23
CA ARG A 55 -4.31 -16.00 2.35
C ARG A 55 -4.36 -17.40 1.76
N GLY A 56 -3.29 -18.18 1.89
CA GLY A 56 -3.18 -19.53 1.35
C GLY A 56 -1.78 -19.79 0.85
N LYS A 57 -1.35 -21.06 0.79
CA LYS A 57 0.06 -21.40 0.47
C LYS A 57 0.51 -20.82 -0.87
N GLN A 58 -0.36 -20.84 -1.88
CA GLN A 58 -0.04 -20.32 -3.21
C GLN A 58 0.07 -18.80 -3.18
N GLU A 59 -0.94 -18.12 -2.65
CA GLU A 59 -1.00 -16.67 -2.56
C GLU A 59 0.13 -16.10 -1.70
N ASP A 60 0.45 -16.76 -0.58
CA ASP A 60 1.54 -16.37 0.31
C ASP A 60 2.90 -16.49 -0.42
N SER A 61 3.10 -17.56 -1.19
CA SER A 61 4.34 -17.77 -1.97
C SER A 61 4.48 -16.76 -3.11
N GLU A 62 3.39 -16.44 -3.81
CA GLU A 62 3.37 -15.44 -4.88
C GLU A 62 3.65 -14.03 -4.32
N LEU A 63 3.03 -13.68 -3.19
CA LEU A 63 3.27 -12.41 -2.50
C LEU A 63 4.72 -12.30 -2.02
N GLU A 64 5.25 -13.35 -1.40
CA GLU A 64 6.64 -13.34 -0.92
C GLU A 64 7.64 -13.15 -2.05
N LEU A 65 7.44 -13.84 -3.18
CA LEU A 65 8.31 -13.71 -4.35
C LEU A 65 8.30 -12.27 -4.89
N GLU A 66 7.11 -11.68 -5.05
CA GLU A 66 6.99 -10.32 -5.55
C GLU A 66 7.55 -9.30 -4.55
N PHE A 67 7.28 -9.48 -3.25
CA PHE A 67 7.84 -8.65 -2.18
C PHE A 67 9.37 -8.61 -2.27
N ARG A 68 10.02 -9.78 -2.40
CA ARG A 68 11.47 -9.90 -2.50
C ARG A 68 12.00 -9.20 -3.76
N ARG A 69 11.36 -9.40 -4.92
CA ARG A 69 11.73 -8.70 -6.17
C ARG A 69 11.70 -7.19 -6.02
N VAL A 70 10.64 -6.65 -5.44
CA VAL A 70 10.52 -5.21 -5.19
C VAL A 70 11.62 -4.74 -4.24
N CYS A 71 11.88 -5.48 -3.15
CA CYS A 71 12.93 -5.12 -2.20
C CYS A 71 14.35 -5.25 -2.76
N ASP A 72 14.59 -6.12 -3.73
CA ASP A 72 15.90 -6.33 -4.38
C ASP A 72 16.19 -5.34 -5.53
N GLY A 73 15.35 -4.31 -5.71
CA GLY A 73 15.58 -3.24 -6.70
C GLY A 73 14.64 -3.25 -7.90
N SER A 74 13.65 -4.15 -7.95
CA SER A 74 12.53 -4.06 -8.90
C SER A 74 11.47 -3.04 -8.46
N ASN A 75 11.92 -1.92 -7.91
CA ASN A 75 11.11 -0.76 -7.53
C ASN A 75 11.54 0.48 -8.35
N TYR A 76 10.75 1.53 -8.27
CA TYR A 76 10.99 2.79 -8.97
C TYR A 76 12.35 3.43 -8.68
N LEU A 77 12.86 3.28 -7.46
CA LEU A 77 14.14 3.85 -7.03
C LEU A 77 15.35 3.04 -7.52
N ARG A 78 15.15 1.78 -7.94
CA ARG A 78 16.23 0.82 -8.23
C ARG A 78 17.18 0.62 -7.04
N GLU A 79 16.64 0.74 -5.83
CA GLU A 79 17.38 0.60 -4.56
C GLU A 79 16.97 -0.66 -3.81
N VAL A 80 17.83 -1.12 -2.90
CA VAL A 80 17.46 -2.18 -1.96
C VAL A 80 16.58 -1.58 -0.86
N LEU A 81 15.36 -2.11 -0.69
CA LEU A 81 14.47 -1.70 0.40
C LEU A 81 14.76 -2.56 1.64
N PRO A 82 15.03 -1.98 2.82
CA PRO A 82 15.43 -2.72 4.03
C PRO A 82 14.22 -3.34 4.75
N PHE A 83 13.41 -4.10 4.02
CA PHE A 83 12.16 -4.68 4.52
C PHE A 83 12.20 -6.20 4.59
N GLU A 84 11.52 -6.76 5.59
CA GLU A 84 11.28 -8.19 5.71
C GLU A 84 9.79 -8.48 5.84
N VAL A 85 9.27 -9.42 5.06
CA VAL A 85 7.88 -9.83 5.15
C VAL A 85 7.68 -10.80 6.31
N VAL A 86 6.61 -10.59 7.08
CA VAL A 86 6.18 -11.48 8.16
C VAL A 86 4.74 -11.90 7.91
N PHE A 87 4.52 -13.19 7.72
CA PHE A 87 3.18 -13.76 7.47
C PHE A 87 2.48 -14.09 8.78
N ALA A 88 1.41 -13.37 9.07
CA ALA A 88 0.59 -13.53 10.27
C ALA A 88 -0.64 -14.40 9.98
N ASP A 89 -0.94 -15.32 10.88
CA ASP A 89 -2.16 -16.14 10.79
C ASP A 89 -3.41 -15.29 11.05
N LYS A 90 -4.57 -15.68 10.49
CA LYS A 90 -5.85 -14.98 10.70
C LYS A 90 -6.31 -14.94 12.17
N GLN A 91 -5.81 -15.85 12.99
CA GLN A 91 -6.09 -15.88 14.43
C GLN A 91 -5.22 -14.88 15.21
N SER A 92 -4.18 -14.34 14.59
CA SER A 92 -3.41 -13.24 15.16
C SER A 92 -4.31 -12.01 15.18
N ASN A 93 -4.81 -11.65 16.37
CA ASN A 93 -5.68 -10.51 16.59
C ASN A 93 -4.86 -9.20 16.48
N SER A 94 -4.33 -8.92 15.29
CA SER A 94 -3.45 -7.80 15.01
C SER A 94 -4.26 -6.53 14.76
N ALA A 95 -4.18 -5.60 15.71
CA ALA A 95 -4.81 -4.28 15.58
C ALA A 95 -4.33 -3.53 14.33
N GLY A 96 -3.06 -3.72 13.92
CA GLY A 96 -2.52 -3.09 12.71
C GLY A 96 -3.16 -3.60 11.43
N LEU A 97 -3.36 -4.92 11.30
CA LEU A 97 -4.03 -5.52 10.14
C LEU A 97 -5.51 -5.10 10.08
N GLN A 98 -6.19 -5.12 11.23
CA GLN A 98 -7.58 -4.65 11.32
C GLN A 98 -7.70 -3.17 10.94
N MET A 99 -6.73 -2.34 11.35
CA MET A 99 -6.71 -0.94 10.95
C MET A 99 -6.54 -0.79 9.44
N ALA A 100 -5.65 -1.57 8.81
CA ALA A 100 -5.47 -1.54 7.36
C ALA A 100 -6.77 -1.88 6.62
N ASP A 101 -7.51 -2.91 7.07
CA ASP A 101 -8.79 -3.29 6.48
C ASP A 101 -9.86 -2.19 6.61
N LEU A 102 -9.90 -1.51 7.77
CA LEU A 102 -10.82 -0.38 8.00
C LEU A 102 -10.52 0.83 7.12
N ILE A 103 -9.25 1.06 6.76
CA ILE A 103 -8.81 2.19 5.91
C ILE A 103 -9.04 1.90 4.42
N ALA A 104 -8.85 0.66 3.98
CA ALA A 104 -8.92 0.32 2.55
C ALA A 104 -10.28 0.66 1.91
N ARG A 105 -11.38 0.35 2.60
CA ARG A 105 -12.74 0.58 2.08
C ARG A 105 -13.08 2.07 1.85
N PRO A 106 -12.93 2.98 2.82
CA PRO A 106 -13.23 4.40 2.60
C PRO A 106 -12.35 5.01 1.50
N VAL A 107 -11.08 4.62 1.39
CA VAL A 107 -10.20 5.09 0.30
C VAL A 107 -10.67 4.57 -1.06
N GLY A 108 -11.01 3.28 -1.15
CA GLY A 108 -11.55 2.68 -2.37
C GLY A 108 -12.86 3.33 -2.82
N LEU A 109 -13.78 3.61 -1.88
CA LEU A 109 -15.03 4.32 -2.18
C LEU A 109 -14.76 5.75 -2.68
N LYS A 110 -13.87 6.50 -2.02
CA LYS A 110 -13.51 7.85 -2.47
C LYS A 110 -12.90 7.84 -3.87
N THR A 111 -12.12 6.82 -4.20
CA THR A 111 -11.51 6.66 -5.53
C THR A 111 -12.55 6.33 -6.61
N LEU A 112 -13.50 5.45 -6.33
CA LEU A 112 -14.52 5.01 -7.29
C LEU A 112 -15.66 6.01 -7.45
N ARG A 113 -15.98 6.77 -6.40
CA ARG A 113 -17.13 7.68 -6.34
C ARG A 113 -16.73 8.99 -5.65
N PRO A 114 -15.93 9.84 -6.31
CA PRO A 114 -15.33 11.02 -5.67
C PRO A 114 -16.35 12.04 -5.15
N ASP A 115 -17.51 12.14 -5.82
CA ASP A 115 -18.58 13.10 -5.50
C ASP A 115 -19.57 12.56 -4.46
N GLN A 116 -19.49 11.27 -4.10
CA GLN A 116 -20.35 10.68 -3.07
C GLN A 116 -19.83 11.09 -1.67
N PRO A 117 -20.71 11.55 -0.76
CA PRO A 117 -20.33 11.80 0.63
C PRO A 117 -19.72 10.56 1.29
N ASN A 118 -18.60 10.74 1.99
CA ASN A 118 -17.84 9.64 2.59
C ASN A 118 -17.25 10.06 3.94
N GLN A 119 -18.11 10.09 4.96
CA GLN A 119 -17.75 10.47 6.33
C GLN A 119 -16.57 9.66 6.89
N ALA A 120 -16.49 8.38 6.55
CA ALA A 120 -15.39 7.53 7.00
C ALA A 120 -14.05 7.97 6.42
N TYR A 121 -14.02 8.42 5.16
CA TYR A 121 -12.82 9.02 4.56
C TYR A 121 -12.49 10.37 5.20
N ASP A 122 -13.50 11.22 5.42
CA ASP A 122 -13.32 12.55 6.01
C ASP A 122 -12.65 12.46 7.40
N VAL A 123 -12.95 11.41 8.18
CA VAL A 123 -12.36 11.14 9.52
C VAL A 123 -10.88 10.69 9.47
N ILE A 124 -10.40 10.19 8.33
CA ILE A 124 -9.04 9.63 8.19
C ILE A 124 -8.14 10.45 7.27
N GLU A 125 -8.69 11.43 6.53
CA GLU A 125 -7.98 12.22 5.53
C GLU A 125 -6.73 12.93 6.09
N ASP A 126 -6.81 13.44 7.31
CA ASP A 126 -5.73 14.17 7.96
C ASP A 126 -4.63 13.26 8.53
N LYS A 127 -4.88 11.95 8.61
CA LYS A 127 -3.98 10.92 9.15
C LYS A 127 -3.04 10.31 8.11
N PHE A 128 -3.25 10.58 6.82
CA PHE A 128 -2.37 10.10 5.76
C PHE A 128 -1.01 10.80 5.78
N TYR A 129 0.04 10.04 5.46
CA TYR A 129 1.38 10.55 5.28
C TYR A 129 1.40 11.68 4.23
N ARG A 130 2.18 12.72 4.52
CA ARG A 130 2.36 13.89 3.65
C ARG A 130 3.83 14.24 3.58
N ASN A 131 4.27 14.68 2.42
CA ASN A 131 5.62 15.19 2.28
C ASN A 131 5.83 16.53 3.01
N SER A 132 7.05 17.07 2.94
CA SER A 132 7.42 18.37 3.51
C SER A 132 6.60 19.55 2.97
N LYS A 133 5.92 19.41 1.82
CA LYS A 133 5.03 20.41 1.22
C LYS A 133 3.55 20.17 1.56
N GLY A 134 3.23 19.19 2.40
CA GLY A 134 1.86 18.86 2.78
C GLY A 134 1.07 18.03 1.76
N GLN A 135 1.71 17.58 0.67
CA GLN A 135 1.07 16.80 -0.39
C GLN A 135 0.83 15.35 0.07
N VAL A 136 -0.40 14.87 -0.13
CA VAL A 136 -0.81 13.49 0.17
C VAL A 136 -0.76 12.60 -1.07
N ASP A 137 -1.16 13.13 -2.22
CA ASP A 137 -1.18 12.38 -3.48
C ASP A 137 0.25 12.04 -3.93
N GLY A 138 0.47 10.77 -4.25
CA GLY A 138 1.79 10.19 -4.53
C GLY A 138 2.63 9.85 -3.28
N TRP A 139 2.20 10.25 -2.08
CA TRP A 139 2.94 10.05 -0.82
C TRP A 139 2.18 9.16 0.16
N GLY A 140 1.11 9.66 0.77
CA GLY A 140 0.23 8.87 1.64
C GLY A 140 -0.87 8.17 0.86
N LEU A 141 -1.23 8.66 -0.33
CA LEU A 141 -2.24 8.05 -1.19
C LEU A 141 -1.68 7.87 -2.59
N LYS A 142 -1.74 6.64 -3.11
CA LYS A 142 -1.48 6.37 -4.52
C LYS A 142 -2.73 5.81 -5.17
N SER A 143 -3.22 6.46 -6.21
CA SER A 143 -4.17 5.86 -7.14
C SER A 143 -3.51 5.59 -8.49
N PHE A 144 -3.84 4.48 -9.14
CA PHE A 144 -3.32 4.08 -10.45
C PHE A 144 -4.30 3.18 -11.21
N PRO A 145 -4.33 3.15 -12.55
CA PRO A 145 -3.67 4.09 -13.47
C PRO A 145 -4.24 5.49 -13.39
#